data_AF-X1NRT4-F1
#
_entry.id   AF-X1NRT4-F1
#
_cell.length_a   1.000
_cell.length_b   1.000
_cell.length_c   1.000
_cell.angle_alpha   90.00
_cell.angle_beta   90.00
_cell.angle_gamma   90.00
#
_symmetry.space_group_name_H-M   'P 1'
#
loop_
_entity.id
_entity.type
_entity.pdbx_description
1 polymer ?
#
loop_
_entity_poly.entity_id
_entity_poly.type
_entity_poly.pdbx_seq_one_letter_code
_entity_poly.pdbx_strand_id
1 'polypeptide(L)'
;ALMCLSVAVWAISWGIQAPIQEKVVALFLARMLNFGALFIPILYLHWVLTLLKIEKKNKIVLTLGYLLTLFFIPFAFTSYFILTAKIKPYSVYYSEPGILHPFYLLLCYVGLVGYGLYRLLKSYKLATRGTPKGGMGIL
;
A
#
# COMPACT_ATOMS: atom_id res chain seq x y z
N ALA A 1 13.74 -1.58 -0.88
CA ALA A 1 13.64 -3.06 -0.97
C ALA A 1 12.26 -3.56 -0.54
N LEU A 2 11.83 -3.36 0.72
CA LEU A 2 10.58 -3.93 1.24
C LEU A 2 9.33 -3.55 0.42
N MET A 3 9.17 -2.28 0.05
CA MET A 3 8.04 -1.83 -0.79
C MET A 3 8.00 -2.60 -2.12
N CYS A 4 9.15 -2.75 -2.79
CA CYS A 4 9.25 -3.47 -4.05
C CYS A 4 8.89 -4.95 -3.90
N LEU A 5 9.28 -5.57 -2.78
CA LEU A 5 8.91 -6.96 -2.48
C LEU A 5 7.39 -7.11 -2.33
N SER A 6 6.74 -6.21 -1.59
CA SER A 6 5.28 -6.22 -1.44
C SER A 6 4.55 -6.04 -2.78
N VAL A 7 5.05 -5.14 -3.63
CA VAL A 7 4.53 -4.95 -5.00
C VAL A 7 4.77 -6.19 -5.87
N ALA A 8 5.93 -6.84 -5.76
CA ALA A 8 6.24 -8.06 -6.50
C ALA A 8 5.32 -9.21 -6.08
N VAL A 9 5.10 -9.43 -4.79
CA VAL A 9 4.16 -10.44 -4.27
C VAL A 9 2.75 -10.18 -4.80
N TRP A 10 2.29 -8.93 -4.77
CA TRP A 10 1.00 -8.53 -5.33
C TRP A 10 0.92 -8.84 -6.84
N ALA A 11 1.92 -8.41 -7.62
CA ALA A 11 1.93 -8.54 -9.08
C ALA A 11 2.04 -10.00 -9.54
N ILE A 12 2.89 -10.80 -8.91
CA ILE A 12 3.05 -12.23 -9.21
C ILE A 12 1.77 -12.98 -8.89
N SER A 13 1.16 -12.74 -7.72
CA SER A 13 -0.10 -13.40 -7.34
C SER A 13 -1.20 -13.12 -8.36
N TRP A 14 -1.32 -11.87 -8.82
CA TRP A 14 -2.27 -11.48 -9.86
C TRP A 14 -1.97 -12.14 -11.21
N GLY A 15 -0.70 -12.14 -11.64
CA GLY A 15 -0.27 -12.74 -12.91
C GLY A 15 -0.52 -14.24 -12.97
N ILE A 16 -0.32 -14.95 -11.85
CA ILE A 16 -0.62 -16.38 -11.73
C ILE A 16 -2.14 -16.61 -11.65
N GLN A 17 -2.89 -15.76 -10.95
CA GLN A 17 -4.34 -15.91 -10.80
C GLN A 17 -5.10 -15.75 -12.12
N ALA A 18 -4.66 -14.83 -13.00
CA ALA A 18 -5.36 -14.48 -14.23
C ALA A 18 -5.72 -15.67 -15.14
N PRO A 19 -4.82 -16.64 -15.42
CA PRO A 19 -5.16 -17.82 -16.22
C PRO A 19 -5.89 -18.94 -15.44
N ILE A 20 -5.94 -18.89 -14.11
CA ILE A 20 -6.47 -20.00 -13.29
C ILE A 20 -8.00 -20.04 -13.36
N GLN A 21 -8.52 -21.18 -13.78
CA GLN A 21 -9.98 -21.44 -13.83
C GLN A 21 -10.48 -22.22 -12.60
N GLU A 22 -9.57 -22.72 -11.78
CA GLU A 22 -9.90 -23.45 -10.56
C GLU A 22 -10.17 -22.50 -9.39
N LYS A 23 -11.39 -22.55 -8.85
CA LYS A 23 -11.86 -21.62 -7.81
C LYS A 23 -11.01 -21.63 -6.53
N VAL A 24 -10.55 -22.80 -6.09
CA VAL A 24 -9.80 -22.94 -4.83
C VAL A 24 -8.44 -22.26 -4.95
N VAL A 25 -7.71 -22.55 -6.03
CA VAL A 25 -6.41 -21.92 -6.33
C VAL A 25 -6.58 -20.42 -6.59
N ALA A 26 -7.61 -20.01 -7.34
CA ALA A 26 -7.89 -18.60 -7.59
C ALA A 26 -8.19 -17.82 -6.29
N LEU A 27 -8.95 -18.41 -5.35
CA LEU A 27 -9.24 -17.79 -4.06
C LEU A 27 -7.99 -17.67 -3.18
N PHE A 28 -7.13 -18.69 -3.18
CA PHE A 28 -5.85 -18.64 -2.46
C PHE A 28 -4.96 -17.52 -3.00
N LEU A 29 -4.78 -17.45 -4.33
CA LEU A 29 -4.00 -16.40 -4.98
C LEU A 29 -4.60 -15.01 -4.77
N ALA A 30 -5.94 -14.91 -4.77
CA ALA A 30 -6.66 -13.67 -4.45
C ALA A 30 -6.37 -13.18 -3.01
N ARG A 31 -6.25 -14.10 -2.04
CA ARG A 31 -5.87 -13.76 -0.67
C ARG A 31 -4.39 -13.39 -0.58
N MET A 32 -3.52 -14.10 -1.29
CA MET A 32 -2.07 -13.81 -1.35
C MET A 32 -1.77 -12.44 -1.98
N LEU A 33 -2.46 -12.12 -3.07
CA LEU A 33 -2.56 -10.80 -3.72
C LEU A 33 -2.84 -9.71 -2.68
N ASN A 34 -3.92 -9.88 -1.91
CA ASN A 34 -4.35 -8.89 -0.92
C ASN A 34 -3.38 -8.80 0.26
N PHE A 35 -2.79 -9.92 0.68
CA PHE A 35 -1.74 -9.95 1.68
C PHE A 35 -0.53 -9.10 1.25
N GLY A 36 -0.07 -9.23 -0.01
CA GLY A 36 0.97 -8.35 -0.56
C GLY A 36 0.55 -6.87 -0.55
N ALA A 37 -0.69 -6.59 -0.96
CA ALA A 37 -1.25 -5.24 -0.96
C ALA A 37 -1.31 -4.59 0.43
N LEU A 38 -1.52 -5.36 1.50
CA LEU A 38 -1.63 -4.85 2.87
C LEU A 38 -0.41 -4.01 3.30
N PHE A 39 0.77 -4.37 2.83
CA PHE A 39 2.02 -3.71 3.19
C PHE A 39 2.34 -2.49 2.34
N ILE A 40 1.75 -2.36 1.15
CA ILE A 40 2.13 -1.31 0.18
C ILE A 40 1.96 0.10 0.77
N PRO A 41 0.83 0.49 1.37
CA PRO A 41 0.61 1.86 1.85
C PRO A 41 1.58 2.28 2.96
N ILE A 42 1.84 1.41 3.94
CA ILE A 42 2.73 1.72 5.06
C ILE A 42 4.20 1.77 4.62
N LEU A 43 4.62 0.86 3.74
CA LEU A 43 5.98 0.86 3.20
C LEU A 43 6.22 2.03 2.25
N TYR A 44 5.22 2.40 1.46
CA TYR A 44 5.23 3.63 0.66
C TYR A 44 5.40 4.86 1.55
N LEU A 45 4.57 5.00 2.60
CA LEU A 45 4.64 6.15 3.49
C LEU A 45 6.01 6.22 4.20
N HIS A 46 6.52 5.10 4.70
CA HIS A 46 7.85 5.05 5.30
C HIS A 46 8.92 5.50 4.30
N TRP A 47 8.90 4.95 3.08
CA TRP A 47 9.81 5.37 2.03
C TRP A 47 9.74 6.89 1.75
N VAL A 48 8.55 7.47 1.64
CA VAL A 48 8.36 8.92 1.45
C VAL A 48 8.95 9.73 2.60
N LEU A 49 8.69 9.33 3.85
CA LEU A 49 9.16 10.06 5.02
C LEU A 49 10.68 9.98 5.17
N THR A 50 11.29 8.83 4.85
CA THR A 50 12.74 8.65 4.81
C THR A 50 13.38 9.45 3.67
N LEU A 51 12.76 9.46 2.49
CA LEU A 51 13.22 10.28 1.36
C LEU A 51 13.29 11.76 1.73
N LEU A 52 12.30 12.24 2.48
CA LEU A 52 12.22 13.62 2.97
C LEU A 52 12.99 13.86 4.27
N LYS A 53 13.67 12.84 4.84
CA LYS A 53 14.45 12.90 6.11
C LYS A 53 13.66 13.44 7.31
N ILE A 54 12.39 13.05 7.41
CA ILE A 54 11.40 13.53 8.41
C ILE A 54 10.74 12.39 9.16
N GLU A 55 11.22 11.16 9.00
CA GLU A 55 10.70 9.95 9.63
C GLU A 55 10.67 10.06 11.16
N LYS A 56 11.72 10.60 11.79
CA LYS A 56 11.77 10.79 13.25
C LYS A 56 10.67 11.73 13.75
N LYS A 57 10.40 12.81 13.02
CA LYS A 57 9.33 13.78 13.33
C LYS A 57 7.93 13.18 13.15
N ASN A 58 7.82 12.08 12.42
CA ASN A 58 6.56 11.43 12.06
C ASN A 58 6.48 10.00 12.58
N LYS A 59 7.28 9.69 13.61
CA LYS A 59 7.35 8.36 14.22
C LYS A 59 5.98 7.88 14.68
N ILE A 60 5.16 8.75 15.26
CA ILE A 60 3.81 8.39 15.73
C ILE A 60 2.94 7.91 14.57
N VAL A 61 2.91 8.64 13.45
CA VAL A 61 2.13 8.26 12.27
C VAL A 61 2.62 6.93 11.70
N LEU A 62 3.94 6.72 11.64
CA LEU A 62 4.52 5.45 11.21
C LEU A 62 4.15 4.30 12.15
N THR A 63 4.30 4.49 13.46
CA THR A 63 3.94 3.48 14.46
C THR A 63 2.47 3.11 14.35
N LEU A 64 1.56 4.09 14.28
CA LEU A 64 0.13 3.83 14.11
C LEU A 64 -0.17 3.11 12.79
N GLY A 65 0.45 3.53 11.68
CA GLY A 65 0.28 2.87 10.39
C GLY A 65 0.77 1.42 10.36
N TYR A 66 1.89 1.13 11.04
CA TYR A 66 2.39 -0.24 11.21
C TYR A 66 1.47 -1.07 12.09
N LEU A 67 1.02 -0.54 13.23
CA LEU A 67 0.08 -1.24 14.12
C LEU A 67 -1.24 -1.54 13.41
N LEU A 68 -1.76 -0.58 12.64
CA LEU A 68 -2.97 -0.76 11.86
C LEU A 68 -2.78 -1.83 10.78
N THR A 69 -1.64 -1.83 10.07
CA THR A 69 -1.33 -2.87 9.09
C THR A 69 -1.22 -4.24 9.76
N LEU A 70 -0.51 -4.35 10.89
CA LEU A 70 -0.39 -5.57 11.68
C LEU A 70 -1.75 -6.09 12.17
N PHE A 71 -2.68 -5.20 12.50
CA PHE A 71 -4.04 -5.58 12.86
C PHE A 71 -4.80 -6.27 11.70
N PHE A 72 -4.62 -5.82 10.45
CA PHE A 72 -5.31 -6.43 9.30
C PHE A 72 -4.68 -7.74 8.80
N ILE A 73 -3.39 -7.98 9.10
CA ILE A 73 -2.64 -9.16 8.63
C ILE A 73 -3.32 -10.51 8.96
N PRO A 74 -3.76 -10.78 10.21
CA PRO A 74 -4.44 -12.03 10.55
C PRO A 74 -5.70 -12.28 9.73
N PHE A 75 -6.36 -11.21 9.25
CA PHE A 75 -7.59 -11.31 8.49
C PHE A 75 -7.36 -11.52 7.00
N ALA A 76 -6.14 -11.34 6.48
CA ALA A 76 -5.82 -11.35 5.05
C ALA A 76 -6.28 -12.64 4.33
N PHE A 77 -6.20 -13.78 5.01
CA PHE A 77 -6.59 -15.09 4.48
C PHE A 77 -7.99 -15.55 4.93
N THR A 78 -8.74 -14.66 5.58
CA THR A 78 -10.08 -14.96 6.11
C THR A 78 -11.18 -14.36 5.22
N SER A 79 -12.39 -14.88 5.36
CA SER A 79 -13.58 -14.34 4.70
C SER A 79 -13.93 -12.92 5.14
N TYR A 80 -13.38 -12.44 6.27
CA TYR A 80 -13.57 -11.07 6.73
C TYR A 80 -12.86 -10.05 5.84
N PHE A 81 -11.75 -10.43 5.20
CA PHE A 81 -11.03 -9.55 4.27
C PHE A 81 -11.33 -9.88 2.81
N ILE A 82 -11.34 -11.16 2.44
CA ILE A 82 -11.73 -11.61 1.10
C ILE A 82 -12.75 -12.75 1.23
N LEU A 83 -14.01 -12.41 0.93
CA LEU A 83 -15.16 -13.30 1.12
C LEU A 83 -15.07 -14.53 0.21
N THR A 84 -14.89 -14.30 -1.09
CA THR A 84 -14.80 -15.36 -2.09
C THR A 84 -14.16 -14.84 -3.38
N ALA A 85 -13.95 -15.73 -4.35
CA ALA A 85 -13.56 -15.39 -5.70
C ALA A 85 -14.72 -15.74 -6.63
N LYS A 86 -15.26 -14.75 -7.35
CA LYS A 86 -16.31 -14.96 -8.36
C LYS A 86 -15.78 -14.60 -9.74
N ILE A 87 -16.20 -15.39 -10.72
CA ILE A 87 -15.96 -15.06 -12.12
C ILE A 87 -16.78 -13.81 -12.43
N LYS A 88 -16.09 -12.76 -12.89
CA LYS A 88 -16.71 -11.55 -13.46
C LYS A 88 -16.65 -11.62 -14.99
N PRO A 89 -17.31 -10.72 -15.73
CA PRO A 89 -17.12 -10.61 -17.18
C PRO A 89 -15.62 -10.68 -17.54
N TYR A 90 -15.31 -11.29 -18.68
CA TYR A 90 -13.96 -11.70 -19.13
C TYR A 90 -13.39 -13.01 -18.55
N SER A 91 -14.21 -13.82 -17.85
CA SER A 91 -13.83 -15.16 -17.37
C SER A 91 -12.63 -15.19 -16.40
N VAL A 92 -12.39 -14.08 -15.72
CA VAL A 92 -11.35 -13.95 -14.69
C VAL A 92 -12.01 -13.98 -13.31
N TYR A 93 -11.41 -14.73 -12.39
CA TYR A 93 -11.81 -14.69 -10.99
C TYR A 93 -11.41 -13.34 -10.38
N TYR A 94 -12.38 -12.63 -9.82
CA TYR A 94 -12.15 -11.44 -9.03
C TYR A 94 -12.52 -11.70 -7.57
N SER A 95 -11.71 -11.12 -6.68
CA SER A 95 -11.95 -11.16 -5.24
C SER A 95 -13.18 -10.33 -4.89
N GLU A 96 -14.10 -10.93 -4.15
CA GLU A 96 -15.17 -10.18 -3.49
C GLU A 96 -14.66 -9.66 -2.13
N PRO A 97 -14.72 -8.34 -1.90
CA PRO A 97 -14.26 -7.76 -0.64
C PRO A 97 -15.12 -8.27 0.53
N GLY A 98 -14.46 -8.67 1.61
CA GLY A 98 -15.12 -8.91 2.88
C GLY A 98 -15.39 -7.61 3.63
N ILE A 99 -16.07 -7.70 4.78
CA ILE A 99 -16.48 -6.52 5.56
C ILE A 99 -15.32 -5.63 6.00
N LEU A 100 -14.11 -6.19 6.24
CA LEU A 100 -12.94 -5.44 6.69
C LEU A 100 -12.17 -4.75 5.54
N HIS A 101 -12.40 -5.16 4.29
CA HIS A 101 -11.64 -4.65 3.14
C HIS A 101 -11.86 -3.15 2.87
N PRO A 102 -13.11 -2.62 2.88
CA PRO A 102 -13.34 -1.18 2.73
C PRO A 102 -12.70 -0.35 3.84
N PHE A 103 -12.67 -0.86 5.09
CA PHE A 103 -12.02 -0.16 6.20
C PHE A 103 -10.51 -0.07 6.00
N TYR A 104 -9.88 -1.14 5.54
CA TYR A 104 -8.46 -1.10 5.19
C TYR A 104 -8.19 -0.14 4.02
N LEU A 105 -9.00 -0.17 2.97
CA LEU A 105 -8.86 0.76 1.84
C LEU A 105 -8.95 2.22 2.29
N LEU A 106 -9.93 2.56 3.12
CA LEU A 106 -10.11 3.93 3.58
C LEU A 106 -8.99 4.36 4.54
N LEU A 107 -8.74 3.57 5.59
CA LEU A 107 -7.84 3.97 6.69
C LEU A 107 -6.37 3.83 6.30
N CYS A 108 -5.99 2.70 5.70
CA CYS A 108 -4.61 2.42 5.34
C CYS A 108 -4.28 2.98 3.96
N TYR A 109 -5.04 2.60 2.92
CA TYR A 109 -4.67 2.96 1.56
C TYR A 109 -4.85 4.46 1.32
N VAL A 110 -6.07 4.98 1.40
CA VAL A 110 -6.35 6.40 1.20
C VAL A 110 -5.66 7.27 2.26
N GLY A 111 -5.74 6.87 3.54
CA GLY A 111 -5.12 7.62 4.64
C GLY A 111 -3.60 7.73 4.54
N LEU A 112 -2.87 6.61 4.46
CA LEU A 112 -1.39 6.63 4.47
C LEU A 112 -0.81 7.13 3.14
N VAL A 113 -1.39 6.72 2.00
CA VAL A 113 -0.93 7.19 0.69
C VAL A 113 -1.25 8.68 0.53
N GLY A 114 -2.47 9.11 0.88
CA GLY A 114 -2.87 10.50 0.82
C GLY A 114 -2.00 11.40 1.70
N TYR A 115 -1.67 10.95 2.91
CA TYR A 115 -0.73 11.65 3.78
C TYR A 115 0.68 11.73 3.17
N GLY A 116 1.19 10.63 2.60
CA GLY A 116 2.47 10.61 1.89
C GLY A 116 2.50 11.61 0.73
N LEU A 117 1.47 11.62 -0.11
CA LEU A 117 1.32 12.57 -1.22
C LEU A 117 1.26 14.02 -0.73
N TYR A 118 0.51 14.30 0.33
CA TYR A 118 0.48 15.64 0.94
C TYR A 118 1.88 16.08 1.38
N ARG A 119 2.67 15.20 2.01
CA ARG A 119 4.04 15.52 2.43
C ARG A 119 4.96 15.78 1.25
N LEU A 120 4.86 14.99 0.19
CA LEU A 120 5.61 15.22 -1.05
C LEU A 120 5.26 16.57 -1.67
N LEU A 121 3.98 16.85 -1.87
CA LEU A 121 3.51 18.10 -2.48
C LEU A 121 3.91 19.33 -1.64
N LYS A 122 3.80 19.23 -0.31
CA LYS A 122 4.21 20.30 0.60
C LYS A 122 5.72 20.57 0.48
N SER A 123 6.55 19.53 0.51
CA SER A 123 8.01 19.66 0.38
C SER A 123 8.41 20.19 -1.00
N TYR A 124 7.74 19.74 -2.07
CA TYR A 124 7.97 20.21 -3.43
C TYR A 124 7.64 21.71 -3.57
N LYS A 125 6.51 22.17 -3.02
CA LYS A 125 6.14 23.60 -2.99
C LYS A 125 7.14 24.44 -2.21
N LEU A 126 7.70 23.93 -1.11
CA LEU A 126 8.71 24.64 -0.33
C LEU A 126 10.04 24.75 -1.10
N ALA A 127 10.47 23.67 -1.75
CA ALA A 127 11.67 23.68 -2.58
C ALA A 127 11.55 24.63 -3.79
N THR A 128 10.37 24.73 -4.39
CA THR A 128 10.12 25.61 -5.56
C THR A 128 9.87 27.07 -5.20
N ARG A 129 9.29 27.37 -4.03
CA ARG A 129 9.13 28.75 -3.53
C ARG A 129 10.42 29.33 -2.93
N GLY A 130 11.40 28.49 -2.62
CA GLY A 130 12.64 28.82 -1.93
C GLY A 130 13.78 29.36 -2.79
N THR A 131 13.56 29.84 -4.02
CA THR A 131 14.60 30.56 -4.78
C THR A 131 14.38 32.07 -4.80
N PRO A 132 14.98 32.83 -3.86
CA PRO A 132 15.62 34.10 -4.16
C PRO A 132 17.06 33.83 -4.65
N LYS A 133 17.47 34.62 -5.65
CA LYS A 133 18.76 34.58 -6.35
C LYS A 133 19.99 34.71 -5.42
N GLY A 134 21.06 34.02 -5.79
CA GLY A 134 22.41 34.60 -5.85
C GLY A 134 23.41 34.18 -4.78
N GLY A 135 24.62 33.83 -5.24
CA GLY A 135 25.85 34.14 -4.50
C GLY A 135 26.60 32.95 -3.90
N MET A 136 27.53 32.43 -4.68
CA MET A 136 28.95 32.30 -4.32
C MET A 136 29.34 31.63 -2.98
N GLY A 137 29.92 30.43 -3.10
CA GLY A 137 31.27 30.18 -2.59
C GLY A 137 31.44 29.63 -1.16
N ILE A 138 32.46 28.76 -1.07
CA ILE A 138 33.37 28.56 0.09
C ILE A 138 32.71 27.77 1.23
N LEU A 139 33.13 26.58 1.67
CA LEU A 139 34.33 25.74 1.53
C LEU A 139 33.90 24.28 1.75
#